data_AF-J8I5J7-F1
#
_entry.id   AF-J8I5J7-F1
#
_cell.length_a   1.000
_cell.length_b   1.000
_cell.length_c   1.000
_cell.angle_alpha   90.00
_cell.angle_beta   90.00
_cell.angle_gamma   90.00
#
_symmetry.space_group_name_H-M   'P 1'
#
loop_
_entity.id
_entity.type
_entity.pdbx_description
1 polymer ?
#
loop_
_entity_poly.entity_id
_entity_poly.type
_entity_poly.pdbx_seq_one_letter_code
_entity_poly.pdbx_strand_id
1 'polypeptide(L)'
;MKRKGTNAWQAAIVDHNNNPISDVKIYEDTLENKEATISNKHGDFQFYNGICDEITLKFITLDGENYMKKYASKSIPKITILDYKE
;
A
#
# COMPACT_ATOMS: atom_id res chain seq x y z
N MET A 1 -0.65 19.74 23.93
CA MET A 1 -1.18 18.46 23.39
C MET A 1 -0.20 17.94 22.34
N LYS A 2 0.70 17.00 22.68
CA LYS A 2 1.59 16.38 21.68
C LYS A 2 0.72 15.48 20.81
N ARG A 3 0.52 15.82 19.54
CA ARG A 3 -0.12 14.91 18.57
C ARG A 3 0.72 13.62 18.58
N LYS A 4 0.13 12.51 19.01
CA LYS A 4 0.77 11.18 18.91
C LYS A 4 1.16 11.02 17.43
N GLY A 5 2.45 10.82 17.16
CA GLY A 5 3.00 10.86 15.81
C GLY A 5 2.34 9.84 14.91
N THR A 6 1.68 10.31 13.86
CA THR A 6 1.30 9.51 12.70
C THR A 6 2.57 9.17 11.92
N ASN A 7 2.85 7.89 11.73
CA ASN A 7 3.98 7.46 10.90
C ASN A 7 3.51 7.41 9.45
N ALA A 8 4.07 8.28 8.63
CA ALA A 8 3.83 8.27 7.20
C ALA A 8 4.70 7.21 6.53
N TRP A 9 4.05 6.34 5.77
CA TRP A 9 4.63 5.27 5.00
C TRP A 9 4.66 5.66 3.53
N GLN A 10 5.81 5.53 2.87
CA GLN A 10 5.96 5.80 1.46
C GLN A 10 6.58 4.58 0.78
N ALA A 11 5.94 4.10 -0.27
CA ALA A 11 6.39 2.97 -1.06
C ALA A 11 5.95 3.11 -2.52
N ALA A 12 6.60 2.34 -3.39
CA ALA A 12 6.25 2.22 -4.80
C ALA A 12 5.70 0.82 -5.10
N ILE A 13 4.68 0.75 -5.95
CA ILE A 13 4.11 -0.49 -6.48
C ILE A 13 4.68 -0.74 -7.86
N VAL A 14 5.24 -1.93 -8.06
CA VAL A 14 5.83 -2.35 -9.32
C VAL A 14 5.39 -3.76 -9.71
N ASP A 15 5.53 -4.11 -10.98
CA ASP A 15 5.41 -5.48 -11.47
C ASP A 15 6.72 -6.27 -11.26
N HIS A 16 6.76 -7.51 -11.74
CA HIS A 16 7.93 -8.39 -11.69
C HIS A 16 9.14 -7.88 -12.51
N ASN A 17 8.93 -6.95 -13.44
CA ASN A 17 9.95 -6.31 -14.27
C ASN A 17 10.42 -4.97 -13.68
N ASN A 18 9.95 -4.59 -12.48
CA ASN A 18 10.13 -3.29 -11.84
C ASN A 18 9.48 -2.11 -12.58
N ASN A 19 8.50 -2.36 -13.45
CA ASN A 19 7.71 -1.28 -14.04
C ASN A 19 6.68 -0.76 -13.01
N PRO A 20 6.50 0.56 -12.89
CA PRO A 20 5.55 1.14 -11.96
C PRO A 20 4.10 0.83 -12.35
N ILE A 21 3.26 0.49 -11.36
CA ILE A 21 1.83 0.25 -11.57
C ILE A 21 1.03 1.42 -10.99
N SER A 22 0.36 2.18 -11.87
CA SER A 22 -0.48 3.31 -11.48
C SER A 22 -1.91 2.90 -11.15
N ASP A 23 -2.64 3.82 -10.50
CA ASP A 23 -4.08 3.71 -10.26
C ASP A 23 -4.50 2.49 -9.45
N VAL A 24 -3.56 1.92 -8.68
CA VAL A 24 -3.82 0.85 -7.73
C VAL A 24 -4.43 1.46 -6.48
N LYS A 25 -5.65 1.05 -6.13
CA LYS A 25 -6.30 1.47 -4.90
C LYS A 25 -5.78 0.65 -3.74
N ILE A 26 -5.34 1.31 -2.68
CA ILE A 26 -4.79 0.66 -1.49
C ILE A 26 -5.75 0.85 -0.32
N TYR A 27 -6.07 -0.24 0.36
CA TYR A 27 -6.91 -0.29 1.53
C TYR A 27 -6.11 -0.91 2.68
N GLU A 28 -6.30 -0.37 3.90
CA GLU A 28 -5.89 -1.08 5.10
C GLU A 28 -7.02 -2.01 5.53
N ASP A 29 -6.74 -3.31 5.63
CA ASP A 29 -7.74 -4.35 5.93
C ASP A 29 -8.39 -4.19 7.31
N THR A 30 -7.70 -3.53 8.25
CA THR A 30 -8.18 -3.31 9.63
C THR A 30 -9.18 -2.16 9.76
N LEU A 31 -9.28 -1.28 8.76
CA LEU A 31 -10.09 -0.07 8.79
C LEU A 31 -11.26 -0.18 7.80
N GLU A 32 -12.34 -0.86 8.18
CA GLU A 32 -13.69 -0.79 7.57
C GLU A 32 -13.73 -0.47 6.05
N ASN A 33 -12.93 -1.16 5.24
CA ASN A 33 -12.84 -0.97 3.78
C ASN A 33 -12.70 0.49 3.30
N LYS A 34 -12.12 1.39 4.09
CA LYS A 34 -11.89 2.77 3.66
C LYS A 34 -10.66 2.81 2.76
N GLU A 35 -10.84 3.33 1.54
CA GLU A 35 -9.71 3.58 0.64
C GLU A 35 -8.70 4.49 1.34
N ALA A 36 -7.48 3.99 1.42
CA ALA A 36 -6.42 4.65 2.16
C ALA A 36 -5.64 5.61 1.28
N THR A 37 -5.37 5.20 0.03
CA THR A 37 -4.68 5.99 -0.99
C THR A 37 -4.77 5.31 -2.35
N ILE A 38 -4.25 5.96 -3.39
CA ILE A 38 -4.12 5.43 -4.76
C ILE A 38 -2.69 5.68 -5.26
N SER A 39 -2.10 4.72 -5.98
CA SER A 39 -0.77 4.91 -6.56
C SER A 39 -0.80 5.91 -7.71
N ASN A 40 0.22 6.76 -7.79
CA ASN A 40 0.36 7.73 -8.87
C ASN A 40 0.95 7.09 -10.15
N LYS A 41 1.21 7.90 -11.18
CA LYS A 41 1.83 7.45 -12.45
C LYS A 41 3.22 6.80 -12.33
N HIS A 42 3.90 6.97 -11.20
CA HIS A 42 5.18 6.36 -10.88
C HIS A 42 5.03 5.15 -9.94
N GLY A 43 3.80 4.72 -9.66
CA GLY A 43 3.51 3.64 -8.72
C GLY A 43 3.66 4.06 -7.26
N ASP A 44 4.04 5.31 -6.98
CA ASP A 44 4.25 5.77 -5.60
C ASP A 44 2.90 5.96 -4.90
N PHE A 45 2.87 5.57 -3.63
CA PHE A 45 1.77 5.86 -2.73
C PHE A 45 2.29 6.25 -1.35
N GLN A 46 1.50 7.06 -0.66
CA GLN A 46 1.73 7.40 0.73
C GLN A 46 0.53 7.00 1.56
N PHE A 47 0.79 6.31 2.67
CA PHE A 47 -0.21 5.82 3.58
C PHE A 47 0.15 6.24 5.01
N TYR A 48 -0.86 6.56 5.84
CA TYR A 48 -0.65 6.92 7.24
C TYR A 48 -1.21 5.81 8.12
N ASN A 49 -0.31 5.01 8.70
CA ASN A 49 -0.71 3.96 9.62
C ASN A 49 -0.80 4.48 11.06
N GLY A 50 -1.72 3.90 11.84
CA GLY A 50 -1.66 3.93 13.29
C GLY A 50 -0.49 3.11 13.85
N ILE A 51 -0.37 3.07 15.18
CA ILE A 51 0.69 2.34 15.92
C ILE A 51 0.33 0.84 15.99
N CYS A 52 -0.02 0.23 14.87
CA CYS A 52 -0.28 -1.21 14.79
C CYS A 52 1.06 -1.94 14.62
N ASP A 53 1.23 -3.13 15.19
CA ASP A 53 2.46 -3.94 15.03
C ASP A 53 2.51 -4.68 13.68
N GLU A 54 1.34 -4.97 13.12
CA GLU A 54 1.17 -5.59 11.81
C GLU A 54 0.09 -4.83 11.03
N ILE A 55 0.25 -4.77 9.71
CA ILE A 55 -0.74 -4.23 8.78
C ILE A 55 -0.96 -5.21 7.64
N THR A 56 -2.21 -5.34 7.23
CA THR A 56 -2.58 -6.00 5.98
C THR A 56 -3.04 -4.93 5.01
N LEU A 57 -2.36 -4.84 3.86
CA LEU A 57 -2.74 -3.96 2.77
C LEU A 57 -3.39 -4.77 1.66
N LYS A 58 -4.54 -4.29 1.19
CA LYS A 58 -5.22 -4.78 0.00
C LYS A 58 -4.98 -3.80 -1.14
N PHE A 59 -4.49 -4.31 -2.27
CA PHE A 59 -4.23 -3.57 -3.49
C PHE A 59 -5.23 -4.02 -4.54
N ILE A 60 -5.94 -3.07 -5.14
CA ILE A 60 -6.93 -3.31 -6.20
C ILE A 60 -6.50 -2.55 -7.44
N THR A 61 -6.16 -3.30 -8.50
CA THR A 61 -5.79 -2.75 -9.81
C THR A 61 -7.03 -2.33 -10.61
N LEU A 62 -6.82 -1.58 -11.70
CA LEU A 62 -7.92 -1.05 -12.53
C LEU A 62 -8.78 -2.15 -13.19
N ASP A 63 -8.17 -3.29 -13.50
CA ASP A 63 -8.83 -4.48 -14.03
C ASP A 63 -9.61 -5.27 -12.96
N GLY A 64 -9.53 -4.86 -11.70
CA GLY A 64 -10.23 -5.47 -10.58
C GLY A 64 -9.51 -6.64 -9.93
N GLU A 65 -8.25 -6.93 -10.28
CA GLU A 65 -7.46 -7.91 -9.54
C GLU A 65 -7.19 -7.43 -8.11
N ASN A 66 -7.14 -8.38 -7.18
CA ASN A 66 -7.01 -8.10 -5.76
C ASN A 66 -5.80 -8.82 -5.19
N TYR A 67 -4.90 -8.05 -4.59
CA TYR A 67 -3.69 -8.55 -3.95
C TYR A 67 -3.71 -8.18 -2.48
N MET A 68 -3.42 -9.15 -1.61
CA MET A 68 -3.29 -8.89 -0.17
C MET A 68 -1.87 -9.16 0.27
N LYS A 69 -1.27 -8.21 0.97
CA LYS A 69 0.05 -8.36 1.58
C LYS A 69 0.03 -7.96 3.03
N LYS A 70 0.58 -8.84 3.86
CA LYS A 70 0.77 -8.61 5.28
C LYS A 70 2.20 -8.15 5.54
N TYR A 71 2.34 -7.11 6.34
CA TYR A 71 3.62 -6.54 6.70
C TYR A 71 3.70 -6.32 8.21
N ALA A 72 4.89 -6.52 8.77
CA ALA A 72 5.20 -5.99 10.10
C ALA A 72 5.36 -4.46 9.97
N SER A 73 4.71 -3.68 10.82
CA SER A 73 4.70 -2.21 10.69
C SER A 73 6.06 -1.55 10.83
N LYS A 74 7.02 -2.24 11.45
CA LYS A 74 8.43 -1.82 11.57
C LYS A 74 9.26 -2.13 10.33
N SER A 75 8.69 -2.84 9.36
CA SER A 75 9.43 -3.51 8.28
C SER A 75 8.68 -3.51 6.94
N ILE A 76 7.64 -2.67 6.78
CA ILE A 76 6.98 -2.58 5.47
C ILE A 76 8.05 -2.10 4.45
N PRO A 77 8.10 -2.66 3.23
CA PRO A 77 9.14 -2.35 2.27
C PRO A 77 8.88 -1.02 1.54
N LYS A 78 9.94 -0.40 1.02
CA LYS A 78 9.83 0.76 0.12
C LYS A 78 9.33 0.39 -1.28
N ILE A 79 9.40 -0.89 -1.64
CA ILE A 79 8.96 -1.41 -2.93
C ILE A 79 8.04 -2.59 -2.66
N THR A 80 6.86 -2.56 -3.26
CA THR A 80 5.88 -3.65 -3.24
C THR A 80 5.76 -4.19 -4.65
N ILE A 81 6.23 -5.41 -4.87
CA ILE A 81 6.06 -6.11 -6.16
C ILE A 81 4.68 -6.77 -6.16
N LEU A 82 3.82 -6.50 -7.13
CA LEU A 82 2.63 -7.29 -7.38
C LEU A 82 2.93 -8.33 -8.46
N ASP A 83 2.45 -9.55 -8.28
CA ASP A 83 2.48 -10.58 -9.34
C ASP A 83 1.39 -10.28 -10.39
N TYR A 84 1.39 -9.04 -10.86
CA TYR A 84 0.51 -8.52 -11.89
C TYR A 84 0.82 -9.23 -13.20
N LYS A 85 -0.20 -9.83 -13.79
CA LYS A 85 -0.13 -10.36 -15.14
C LYS A 85 -0.50 -9.21 -16.07
N GLU A 86 0.46 -8.77 -16.87
CA GLU A 86 0.24 -7.80 -17.95
C GLU A 86 -0.89 -8.24 -18.90
#